data_AF-A0A352RXC8-F1
#
_entry.id   AF-A0A352RXC8-F1
#
_cell.length_a   1.000
_cell.length_b   1.000
_cell.length_c   1.000
_cell.angle_alpha   90.00
_cell.angle_beta   90.00
_cell.angle_gamma   90.00
#
_symmetry.space_group_name_H-M   'P 1'
#
loop_
_entity.id
_entity.type
_entity.pdbx_description
1 polymer ?
#
loop_
_entity_poly.entity_id
_entity_poly.type
_entity_poly.pdbx_seq_one_letter_code
_entity_poly.pdbx_strand_id
1 'polypeptide(L)' 'MNIHEYQGKEILRKYNVPVPRGIPAFSVEEALKAAEQLGGPVWVVK' A
#
# COMPACT_ATOMS: atom_id res chain seq x y z
N MET A 1 -2.33 -15.66 15.02
CA MET A 1 -2.67 -14.23 14.91
C MET A 1 -2.28 -13.79 13.51
N ASN A 2 -3.20 -13.23 12.74
CA ASN A 2 -2.97 -12.82 11.35
C ASN A 2 -2.97 -11.28 11.27
N ILE A 3 -2.23 -10.71 10.32
CA ILE A 3 -2.17 -9.27 10.05
C ILE A 3 -2.51 -8.99 8.58
N HIS A 4 -3.00 -7.78 8.29
CA HIS A 4 -3.28 -7.36 6.92
C HIS A 4 -2.00 -7.16 6.10
N GLU A 5 -2.11 -7.27 4.77
CA GLU A 5 -0.96 -7.13 3.85
C GLU A 5 -0.22 -5.79 4.07
N TYR A 6 -0.95 -4.68 4.23
CA TYR A 6 -0.34 -3.37 4.45
C TYR A 6 0.44 -3.30 5.78
N GLN A 7 -0.07 -3.92 6.85
CA GLN A 7 0.61 -3.97 8.14
C GLN A 7 1.91 -4.78 8.06
N GLY A 8 1.87 -5.94 7.39
CA GLY A 8 3.06 -6.75 7.16
C GLY A 8 4.12 -6.01 6.35
N LYS A 9 3.72 -5.31 5.28
CA LYS A 9 4.62 -4.48 4.47
C LYS A 9 5.27 -3.35 5.28
N GLU A 10 4.52 -2.68 6.17
CA GLU A 10 5.09 -1.66 7.05
C GLU A 10 6.16 -2.24 7.97
N ILE A 11 5.92 -3.41 8.58
CA ILE A 11 6.92 -4.07 9.44
C ILE A 11 8.16 -4.41 8.63
N LEU A 12 8.02 -5.07 7.49
CA LEU A 12 9.16 -5.45 6.63
C LEU A 12 9.98 -4.23 6.19
N ARG A 13 9.32 -3.12 5.83
CA ARG A 13 10.00 -1.90 5.44
C ARG A 13 10.85 -1.28 6.56
N LYS A 14 10.40 -1.37 7.83
CA LYS A 14 11.18 -0.92 8.99
C LYS A 14 12.50 -1.67 9.16
N TYR A 15 12.59 -2.89 8.62
CA TYR A 15 13.81 -3.71 8.61
C TYR A 15 14.53 -3.68 7.25
N ASN A 16 14.29 -2.65 6.45
CA ASN A 16 14.91 -2.45 5.12
C ASN A 16 14.66 -3.59 4.11
N VAL A 17 13.63 -4.42 4.33
CA VAL A 17 13.24 -5.44 3.36
C VAL A 17 12.47 -4.77 2.20
N PRO A 18 12.87 -4.97 0.93
CA PRO A 18 12.17 -4.37 -0.20
C PRO A 18 10.78 -4.97 -0.33
N VAL A 19 9.77 -4.10 -0.33
CA VAL A 19 8.36 -4.46 -0.51
C VAL A 19 7.71 -3.52 -1.54
N PRO A 20 6.69 -3.97 -2.30
CA PRO A 20 5.97 -3.10 -3.23
C PRO A 20 5.41 -1.86 -2.52
N ARG A 21 5.49 -0.70 -3.19
CA ARG A 21 4.84 0.53 -2.73
C ARG A 21 3.32 0.33 -2.73
N GLY A 22 2.67 0.81 -1.67
CA GLY A 22 1.22 0.75 -1.53
C GLY A 22 0.79 1.70 -0.42
N ILE A 23 -0.45 2.19 -0.51
CA ILE A 23 -1.04 3.12 0.44
C ILE A 23 -2.41 2.53 0.82
N PRO A 24 -2.69 2.27 2.11
CA PRO A 24 -4.00 1.82 2.53
C PRO A 24 -5.02 2.94 2.32
N ALA A 25 -6.21 2.58 1.86
CA ALA A 25 -7.33 3.50 1.65
C ALA A 25 -8.59 2.92 2.31
N PHE A 26 -9.33 3.76 3.02
CA PHE A 26 -10.55 3.40 3.75
C PHE A 26 -11.81 4.00 3.12
N SER A 27 -11.66 4.79 2.06
CA SER A 27 -12.74 5.26 1.20
C SER A 27 -12.33 5.23 -0.27
N VAL A 28 -13.31 5.41 -1.15
CA VAL A 28 -13.07 5.51 -2.60
C VAL A 28 -12.21 6.74 -2.91
N GLU A 29 -12.46 7.87 -2.27
CA GLU A 29 -11.71 9.11 -2.45
C GLU A 29 -10.24 8.95 -2.03
N GLU A 30 -9.99 8.22 -0.94
CA GLU A 30 -8.63 7.88 -0.52
C GLU A 30 -7.92 6.97 -1.52
N ALA A 31 -8.64 6.00 -2.11
CA ALA A 31 -8.07 5.10 -3.12
C ALA A 31 -7.66 5.87 -4.39
N LEU A 32 -8.47 6.85 -4.82
CA LEU A 32 -8.14 7.72 -5.95
C LEU A 32 -6.89 8.56 -5.67
N LYS A 33 -6.82 9.20 -4.50
CA LYS A 33 -5.64 9.98 -4.08
C LYS A 33 -4.38 9.10 -3.96
N ALA A 34 -4.54 7.88 -3.45
CA ALA A 34 -3.45 6.91 -3.34
C ALA A 34 -2.90 6.52 -4.72
N ALA A 35 -3.77 6.28 -5.71
CA ALA A 35 -3.35 6.00 -7.08
C ALA A 35 -2.58 7.16 -7.70
N GLU A 36 -3.08 8.40 -7.54
CA GLU A 36 -2.39 9.62 -7.99
C GLU A 36 -1.00 9.78 -7.33
N GLN A 37 -0.91 9.56 -6.01
CA GLN A 37 0.35 9.67 -5.27
C GLN A 37 1.36 8.57 -5.62
N LEU A 38 0.89 7.35 -5.90
CA LEU A 38 1.75 6.26 -6.35
C LEU A 38 2.29 6.53 -7.76
N GLY A 39 1.47 7.13 -8.62
CA GLY A 39 1.75 7.35 -10.03
C GLY A 39 1.90 6.04 -10.81
N GLY A 40 2.36 6.16 -12.06
CA GLY A 40 2.53 5.02 -12.96
C GLY A 40 1.27 4.69 -13.75
N PRO A 41 1.37 3.76 -14.72
CA PRO A 41 0.28 3.46 -15.64
C PRO A 41 -0.71 2.39 -15.13
N VAL A 42 -0.35 1.64 -14.08
CA VAL A 42 -1.12 0.48 -13.59
C VAL A 42 -1.01 0.37 -12.07
N TRP A 43 -2.14 0.06 -11.42
CA TRP A 43 -2.23 -0.20 -9.98
C TRP A 43 -2.94 -1.54 -9.71
N VAL A 44 -2.63 -2.15 -8.56
CA VAL A 44 -3.32 -3.34 -8.07
C VAL A 44 -4.04 -2.97 -6.78
N VAL A 45 -5.37 -3.08 -6.76
CA VAL A 45 -6.22 -2.77 -5.61
C VAL A 45 -6.52 -4.07 -4.86
N LYS A 46 -6.28 -4.09 -3.56
CA LYS A 46 -6.43 -5.25 -2.68
C LYS A 46 -6.94 -4.84 -1.31
#